data_AF-A0A3M7H6R4-F1
#
_entry.id   AF-A0A3M7H6R4-F1
#
_cell.length_a   1.000
_cell.length_b   1.000
_cell.length_c   1.000
_cell.angle_alpha   90.00
_cell.angle_beta   90.00
_cell.angle_gamma   90.00
#
_symmetry.space_group_name_H-M   'P 1'
#
loop_
_entity.id
_entity.type
_entity.pdbx_description
1 polymer ?
#
loop_
_entity_poly.entity_id
_entity_poly.type
_entity_poly.pdbx_seq_one_letter_code
_entity_poly.pdbx_strand_id
1 'polypeptide(L)'
;MLTRADLSIADSTPDQEALVQETSQLVENGGRWRLCREGRGVERGFKFKTFKVTWDFMTAIATECKRTRHHPEWSNVYNRTQILWTTHSPSGISGRDTQMARFCDAVAREMGEVVEEEGEGGKGDGECCGGGKGEGKKEG
;
A
#
# COMPACT_ATOMS: atom_id res chain seq x y z
N MET A 1 13.83 2.02 13.89
CA MET A 1 13.05 0.86 14.37
C MET A 1 11.67 1.37 14.65
N LEU A 2 10.73 0.95 13.81
CA LEU A 2 9.34 1.36 13.85
C LEU A 2 8.69 0.87 15.14
N THR A 3 7.89 1.73 15.75
CA THR A 3 7.25 1.51 17.04
C THR A 3 5.73 1.59 16.92
N ARG A 4 5.04 1.21 18.01
CA ARG A 4 3.58 1.33 18.10
C ARG A 4 3.08 2.76 17.88
N ALA A 5 3.85 3.78 18.26
CA ALA A 5 3.48 5.19 18.14
C ALA A 5 3.46 5.67 16.68
N ASP A 6 4.17 5.00 15.78
CA ASP A 6 4.23 5.33 14.36
C ASP A 6 3.01 4.81 13.58
N LEU A 7 2.20 3.93 14.20
CA LEU A 7 1.05 3.29 13.57
C LEU A 7 -0.28 3.79 14.14
N SER A 8 -1.22 4.03 13.23
CA SER A 8 -2.63 4.20 13.56
C SER A 8 -3.33 2.86 13.34
N ILE A 9 -3.34 2.00 14.35
CA ILE A 9 -3.85 0.63 14.26
C ILE A 9 -5.37 0.61 14.40
N ALA A 10 -6.04 -0.12 13.51
CA ALA A 10 -7.48 -0.34 13.58
C ALA A 10 -7.86 -1.17 14.83
N ASP A 11 -8.92 -0.76 15.52
CA ASP A 11 -9.43 -1.42 16.74
C ASP A 11 -9.76 -2.91 16.57
N SER A 12 -10.02 -3.34 15.32
CA SER A 12 -10.23 -4.75 14.99
C SER A 12 -8.96 -5.61 15.05
N THR A 13 -7.80 -5.03 15.38
CA THR A 13 -6.51 -5.73 15.45
C THR A 13 -6.27 -6.25 16.88
N PRO A 14 -6.40 -7.56 17.12
CA PRO A 14 -6.25 -8.11 18.47
C PRO A 14 -4.79 -8.10 18.95
N ASP A 15 -3.83 -8.36 18.07
CA ASP A 15 -2.40 -8.40 18.40
C ASP A 15 -1.67 -7.21 17.77
N GLN A 16 -1.53 -6.14 18.56
CA GLN A 16 -0.89 -4.91 18.11
C GLN A 16 0.64 -5.01 18.07
N GLU A 17 1.23 -5.87 18.91
CA GLU A 17 2.69 -6.04 18.96
C GLU A 17 3.17 -6.83 17.76
N ALA A 18 2.47 -7.93 17.42
CA ALA A 18 2.71 -8.64 16.18
C ALA A 18 2.53 -7.70 14.98
N LEU A 19 1.46 -6.90 14.93
CA LEU A 19 1.24 -5.98 13.82
C LEU A 19 2.39 -4.98 13.65
N VAL A 20 2.92 -4.43 14.74
CA VAL A 20 4.09 -3.55 14.71
C VAL A 20 5.29 -4.28 14.11
N GLN A 21 5.62 -5.47 14.61
CA GLN A 21 6.74 -6.27 14.12
C GLN A 21 6.62 -6.61 12.63
N GLU A 22 5.43 -7.00 12.20
CA GLU A 22 5.13 -7.33 10.81
C GLU A 22 5.25 -6.11 9.90
N THR A 23 4.77 -4.95 10.37
CA THR A 23 4.89 -3.70 9.62
C THR A 23 6.35 -3.26 9.54
N SER A 24 7.13 -3.40 10.61
CA SER A 24 8.58 -3.14 10.59
C SER A 24 9.30 -4.00 9.56
N GLN A 25 8.94 -5.28 9.40
CA GLN A 25 9.54 -6.14 8.36
C GLN A 25 9.23 -5.68 6.94
N LEU A 26 8.09 -5.03 6.73
CA LEU A 26 7.69 -4.52 5.42
C LEU A 26 8.40 -3.22 5.04
N VAL A 27 8.72 -2.38 6.02
CA VAL A 27 9.21 -1.00 5.81
C VAL A 27 10.66 -0.77 6.23
N GLU A 28 11.25 -1.65 7.03
CA GLU A 28 12.64 -1.59 7.49
C GLU A 28 13.42 -2.84 7.03
N ASN A 29 14.76 -2.83 7.20
CA ASN A 29 15.63 -4.00 7.01
C ASN A 29 15.51 -4.68 5.63
N GLY A 30 15.41 -3.89 4.55
CA GLY A 30 15.24 -4.41 3.19
C GLY A 30 13.78 -4.61 2.77
N GLY A 31 12.83 -4.32 3.66
CA GLY A 31 11.45 -4.05 3.30
C GLY A 31 11.34 -2.91 2.29
N ARG A 32 10.45 -3.04 1.31
CA ARG A 32 10.28 -2.09 0.19
C ARG A 32 8.95 -1.35 0.24
N TRP A 33 8.18 -1.54 1.31
CA TRP A 33 6.94 -0.81 1.55
C TRP A 33 7.24 0.48 2.30
N ARG A 34 6.33 1.45 2.20
CA ARG A 34 6.41 2.69 2.98
C ARG A 34 5.14 2.88 3.79
N LEU A 35 5.27 3.41 5.00
CA LEU A 35 4.13 3.92 5.74
C LEU A 35 3.53 5.11 5.00
N CYS A 36 2.21 5.19 5.00
CA CYS A 36 1.46 6.30 4.42
C CYS A 36 0.29 6.70 5.32
N ARG A 37 -0.38 7.81 4.99
CA ARG A 37 -1.58 8.30 5.68
C ARG A 37 -1.42 8.37 7.21
N GLU A 38 -0.27 8.87 7.66
CA GLU A 38 0.05 9.00 9.09
C GLU A 38 0.01 7.65 9.83
N GLY A 39 0.56 6.60 9.21
CA GLY A 39 0.63 5.26 9.81
C GLY A 39 -0.66 4.44 9.72
N ARG A 40 -1.63 4.87 8.90
CA ARG A 40 -2.90 4.14 8.66
C ARG A 40 -2.81 3.09 7.57
N GLY A 41 -1.68 2.98 6.87
CA GLY A 41 -1.53 2.01 5.81
C GLY A 41 -0.11 1.91 5.30
N VAL A 42 0.09 1.00 4.37
CA VAL A 42 1.36 0.76 3.68
C VAL A 42 1.15 0.86 2.17
N GLU A 43 2.13 1.44 1.48
CA GLU A 43 2.13 1.55 0.02
C GLU A 43 3.42 1.03 -0.60
N ARG A 44 3.31 0.53 -1.83
CA ARG A 44 4.45 0.12 -2.64
C ARG A 44 4.13 0.12 -4.13
N GLY A 45 5.16 0.43 -4.93
CA GLY A 45 5.15 0.27 -6.37
C GLY A 45 5.80 -1.02 -6.84
N PHE A 46 5.19 -1.63 -7.85
CA PHE A 46 5.68 -2.83 -8.53
C PHE A 46 5.88 -2.52 -10.01
N LYS A 47 6.98 -3.00 -10.57
CA LYS A 47 7.29 -2.89 -12.01
C LYS A 47 7.53 -4.27 -12.59
N PHE A 48 6.99 -4.51 -13.79
CA PHE A 48 7.23 -5.73 -14.55
C PHE A 48 7.73 -5.43 -15.96
N LYS A 49 8.09 -6.46 -16.72
CA LYS A 49 8.61 -6.30 -18.09
C LYS A 49 7.54 -5.80 -19.06
N THR A 50 6.29 -6.21 -18.90
CA THR A 50 5.20 -5.91 -19.84
C THR A 50 3.89 -5.67 -19.09
N PHE A 51 2.96 -4.96 -19.74
CA PHE A 51 1.59 -4.77 -19.23
C PHE A 51 0.90 -6.10 -18.91
N LYS A 52 1.09 -7.13 -19.75
CA LYS A 52 0.47 -8.43 -19.53
C LYS A 52 0.88 -9.03 -18.18
N VAL A 53 2.18 -9.03 -17.86
CA VAL A 53 2.66 -9.58 -16.58
C VAL A 53 2.13 -8.75 -15.40
N THR A 54 2.08 -7.42 -15.53
CA THR A 54 1.48 -6.55 -14.51
C THR A 54 -0.01 -6.86 -14.30
N TRP A 55 -0.76 -7.11 -15.37
CA TRP A 55 -2.17 -7.47 -15.27
C TRP A 55 -2.38 -8.86 -14.64
N ASP A 56 -1.54 -9.84 -14.99
CA ASP A 56 -1.55 -11.17 -14.38
C ASP A 56 -1.29 -11.07 -12.86
N PHE A 57 -0.34 -10.22 -12.44
CA PHE A 57 -0.06 -9.91 -11.03
C PHE A 57 -1.28 -9.30 -10.33
N MET A 58 -1.91 -8.28 -10.94
CA MET A 58 -3.12 -7.66 -10.38
C MET A 58 -4.28 -8.66 -10.28
N THR A 59 -4.40 -9.59 -11.24
CA THR A 59 -5.43 -10.64 -11.22
C THR A 59 -5.23 -11.63 -10.07
N ALA A 60 -3.98 -12.00 -9.78
CA ALA A 60 -3.65 -12.83 -8.62
C ALA A 60 -4.04 -12.13 -7.31
N ILE A 61 -3.73 -10.83 -7.18
CA ILE A 61 -4.15 -10.03 -6.02
C ILE A 61 -5.68 -9.97 -5.92
N ALA A 62 -6.39 -9.69 -7.01
CA ALA A 62 -7.85 -9.61 -7.00
C ALA A 62 -8.51 -10.93 -6.54
N THR A 63 -7.93 -12.06 -6.93
CA THR A 63 -8.37 -13.39 -6.47
C THR A 63 -8.20 -13.55 -4.96
N GLU A 64 -7.06 -13.09 -4.44
CA GLU A 64 -6.77 -13.14 -3.01
C GLU A 64 -7.64 -12.17 -2.21
N CYS A 65 -7.90 -10.96 -2.72
CA CYS A 65 -8.83 -9.99 -2.12
C CYS A 65 -10.22 -10.61 -1.89
N LYS A 66 -10.70 -11.41 -2.84
CA LYS A 66 -11.98 -12.11 -2.72
C LYS A 66 -11.97 -13.12 -1.58
N ARG A 67 -10.84 -13.81 -1.38
CA ARG A 67 -10.65 -14.82 -0.31
C ARG A 67 -10.54 -14.17 1.07
N THR A 68 -9.77 -13.08 1.19
CA THR A 68 -9.53 -12.37 2.45
C THR A 68 -10.60 -11.34 2.79
N ARG A 69 -11.46 -11.00 1.81
CA ARG A 69 -12.45 -9.92 1.89
C ARG A 69 -11.83 -8.57 2.24
N HIS A 70 -10.63 -8.32 1.71
CA HIS A 70 -9.87 -7.10 1.92
C HIS A 70 -9.38 -6.58 0.57
N HIS A 71 -9.62 -5.30 0.26
CA HIS A 71 -9.36 -4.75 -1.07
C HIS A 71 -8.35 -3.59 -0.97
N PRO A 72 -7.45 -3.44 -1.96
CA PRO A 72 -6.50 -2.36 -1.97
C PRO A 72 -7.13 -1.11 -2.57
N GLU A 73 -6.46 0.01 -2.36
CA GLU A 73 -6.48 1.10 -3.32
C GLU A 73 -5.28 0.93 -4.25
N TRP A 74 -5.47 1.05 -5.56
CA TRP A 74 -4.35 0.92 -6.50
C TRP A 74 -4.50 1.80 -7.73
N SER A 75 -3.39 2.03 -8.42
CA SER A 75 -3.36 2.61 -9.76
C SER A 75 -2.39 1.84 -10.64
N ASN A 76 -2.71 1.71 -11.92
CA ASN A 76 -1.86 1.01 -12.90
C ASN A 76 -1.59 1.90 -14.11
N VAL A 77 -0.33 1.97 -14.51
CA VAL A 77 0.14 2.65 -15.72
C VAL A 77 1.07 1.71 -16.45
N TYR A 78 0.57 1.09 -17.52
CA TYR A 78 1.31 0.11 -18.32
C TYR A 78 1.93 -0.99 -17.42
N ASN A 79 3.26 -1.04 -17.35
CA ASN A 79 4.00 -2.07 -16.64
C ASN A 79 4.30 -1.73 -15.17
N ARG A 80 3.69 -0.68 -14.62
CA ARG A 80 3.83 -0.25 -13.22
C ARG A 80 2.48 -0.26 -12.53
N THR A 81 2.43 -0.77 -11.31
CA THR A 81 1.24 -0.69 -10.45
C THR A 81 1.64 -0.19 -9.07
N GLN A 82 0.90 0.80 -8.57
CA GLN A 82 1.03 1.31 -7.21
C GLN A 82 -0.11 0.74 -6.37
N ILE A 83 0.22 0.20 -5.20
CA ILE A 83 -0.74 -0.46 -4.32
C ILE A 83 -0.64 0.15 -2.93
N LEU A 84 -1.79 0.48 -2.36
CA LEU A 84 -1.98 0.95 -0.99
C LEU A 84 -2.92 0.00 -0.27
N TRP A 85 -2.46 -0.52 0.87
CA TRP A 85 -3.26 -1.31 1.81
C TRP A 85 -3.56 -0.47 3.03
N THR A 86 -4.85 -0.34 3.34
CA THR A 86 -5.36 0.33 4.54
C THR A 86 -6.72 -0.26 4.92
N THR A 87 -7.06 -0.25 6.20
CA THR A 87 -8.39 -0.65 6.68
C THR A 87 -9.25 0.59 6.90
N HIS A 88 -10.40 0.65 6.21
CA HIS A 88 -11.31 1.80 6.30
C HIS A 88 -12.24 1.76 7.51
N SER A 89 -12.59 0.58 8.03
CA SER A 89 -13.54 0.43 9.14
C SER A 89 -13.29 -0.84 9.96
N PRO A 90 -13.03 -0.72 11.28
CA PRO A 90 -12.56 0.50 11.95
C PRO A 90 -11.30 1.05 11.27
N SER A 91 -11.15 2.37 11.22
CA SER A 91 -10.07 2.99 10.46
C SER A 91 -8.69 2.71 11.07
N GLY A 92 -7.72 2.35 10.24
CA GLY A 92 -6.32 2.17 10.65
C GLY A 92 -5.61 1.09 9.83
N ILE A 93 -4.35 0.84 10.14
CA ILE A 93 -3.63 -0.35 9.65
C ILE A 93 -4.06 -1.56 10.47
N SER A 94 -4.23 -2.71 9.82
CA SER A 94 -4.56 -3.99 10.46
C SER A 94 -3.70 -5.13 9.94
N GLY A 95 -3.80 -6.29 10.59
CA GLY A 95 -3.10 -7.51 10.12
C GLY A 95 -3.51 -7.96 8.70
N ARG A 96 -4.68 -7.53 8.20
CA ARG A 96 -5.06 -7.81 6.80
C ARG A 96 -4.21 -7.02 5.81
N ASP A 97 -3.82 -5.80 6.17
CA ASP A 97 -2.96 -4.95 5.37
C ASP A 97 -1.57 -5.57 5.24
N THR A 98 -0.96 -6.00 6.37
CA THR A 98 0.35 -6.64 6.36
C THR A 98 0.33 -8.03 5.71
N GLN A 99 -0.77 -8.77 5.84
CA GLN A 99 -0.96 -10.05 5.14
C GLN A 99 -0.99 -9.84 3.62
N MET A 100 -1.81 -8.92 3.14
CA MET A 100 -1.95 -8.67 1.70
C MET A 100 -0.68 -8.05 1.10
N ALA A 101 0.03 -7.20 1.84
CA ALA A 101 1.33 -6.68 1.43
C ALA A 101 2.37 -7.80 1.21
N ARG A 102 2.47 -8.76 2.15
CA ARG A 102 3.36 -9.91 2.01
C ARG A 102 2.96 -10.86 0.87
N PHE A 103 1.65 -11.03 0.65
CA PHE A 103 1.16 -11.77 -0.50
C PHE A 103 1.61 -11.11 -1.81
N CYS A 104 1.50 -9.78 -1.93
CA CYS A 104 1.98 -9.04 -3.10
C CYS A 104 3.48 -9.28 -3.33
N ASP A 105 4.30 -9.28 -2.28
CA ASP A 105 5.74 -9.54 -2.38
C ASP A 105 6.06 -10.95 -2.89
N ALA A 106 5.34 -11.95 -2.40
CA ALA A 106 5.51 -13.33 -2.82
C ALA A 106 5.18 -13.49 -4.31
N VAL A 107 4.02 -12.99 -4.74
CA VAL A 107 3.57 -13.08 -6.14
C VAL A 107 4.48 -12.26 -7.06
N ALA A 108 4.89 -11.07 -6.64
CA ALA A 108 5.79 -10.22 -7.43
C ALA A 108 7.14 -10.92 -7.68
N ARG A 109 7.69 -11.60 -6.66
CA ARG A 109 8.92 -12.40 -6.79
C ARG A 109 8.74 -13.55 -7.78
N GLU A 110 7.63 -14.28 -7.68
CA GLU A 110 7.33 -15.40 -8.59
C GLU A 110 7.13 -14.95 -10.05
N MET A 111 6.55 -13.76 -10.25
CA MET A 111 6.29 -13.20 -11.57
C MET A 111 7.46 -12.39 -12.15
N GLY A 112 8.60 -12.36 -11.46
CA GLY A 112 9.82 -11.70 -11.95
C GLY A 112 9.71 -10.19 -11.99
N GLU A 113 9.28 -9.58 -10.87
CA GLU A 113 9.37 -8.14 -10.65
C GLU A 113 10.73 -7.58 -11.06
N VAL A 114 10.72 -6.47 -11.79
CA VAL A 114 11.93 -5.71 -12.11
C VAL A 114 12.15 -4.71 -10.98
N VAL A 115 13.07 -5.06 -10.08
CA VAL A 115 13.50 -4.16 -9.01
C VAL A 115 14.50 -3.18 -9.61
N GLU A 116 14.08 -1.92 -9.74
CA GLU A 116 15.03 -0.84 -10.06
C GLU A 116 15.80 -0.55 -8.77
N GLU A 117 17.11 -0.73 -8.78
CA GLU A 117 17.99 -0.21 -7.72
C GLU A 117 17.85 1.32 -7.73
N GLU A 118 17.58 1.94 -6.58
CA GLU A 118 17.52 3.39 -6.47
C GLU A 118 18.90 3.98 -6.81
N GLY A 119 19.07 4.43 -8.05
CA GLY A 119 20.12 5.39 -8.40
C GLY A 119 19.78 6.75 -7.79
N GLU A 120 20.77 7.41 -7.18
CA GLU A 120 20.65 8.77 -6.67
C GLU A 120 20.00 9.72 -7.70
N GLY A 121 18.90 10.37 -7.32
CA GLY A 121 18.41 11.57 -8.00
C GLY A 121 17.04 11.45 -8.64
N GLY A 122 16.00 11.87 -7.92
CA GLY A 122 14.67 12.04 -8.47
C GLY A 122 13.66 12.47 -7.41
N LYS A 123 13.76 13.73 -6.97
CA LYS A 123 12.76 14.40 -6.13
C LYS A 123 11.43 14.37 -6.87
N GLY A 124 10.55 13.44 -6.48
CA GLY A 124 9.18 13.37 -7.00
C GLY A 124 8.33 14.37 -6.25
N ASP A 125 8.02 15.49 -6.91
CA ASP A 125 7.03 16.46 -6.45
C ASP A 125 5.65 15.79 -6.40
N GLY A 126 5.29 15.29 -5.21
CA GLY A 126 3.95 14.87 -4.89
C GLY A 126 3.08 16.07 -4.54
N GLU A 127 2.88 16.98 -5.50
CA GLU A 127 1.85 18.00 -5.41
C GLU A 127 0.50 17.35 -5.70
N CYS A 128 -0.17 16.92 -4.63
CA CYS A 128 -1.55 16.45 -4.67
C CYS A 128 -2.48 17.68 -4.65
N CYS A 129 -2.68 18.31 -5.83
CA CYS A 129 -3.76 19.27 -6.05
C CYS A 129 -5.12 18.66 -5.68
N GLY A 130 -6.04 19.33 -5.00
CA GLY A 130 -6.06 20.68 -4.48
C GLY A 130 -7.30 20.88 -3.62
N GLY A 131 -7.17 21.73 -2.60
CA GLY A 131 -8.30 22.22 -1.82
C GLY A 131 -9.17 23.14 -2.66
N GLY A 132 -10.46 22.80 -2.79
CA GLY A 132 -11.49 23.68 -3.30
C GLY A 132 -12.56 23.91 -2.23
N LYS A 133 -12.34 24.89 -1.34
CA LYS A 133 -13.44 25.51 -0.60
C LYS A 133 -14.21 26.40 -1.58
N GLY A 134 -15.44 26.03 -1.89
CA GLY A 134 -16.41 26.89 -2.57
C GLY A 134 -17.62 27.10 -1.68
N GLU A 135 -17.58 28.16 -0.88
CA GLU A 135 -18.76 28.76 -0.24
C GLU A 135 -19.53 29.64 -1.24
N GLY A 136 -20.85 29.69 -1.09
CA GLY A 136 -21.74 30.66 -1.75
C GLY A 136 -22.79 29.97 -2.64
N LYS A 137 -24.06 30.36 -2.65
CA LYS A 137 -24.78 31.46 -1.98
C LYS A 137 -26.28 31.14 -2.16
N LYS A 138 -27.10 31.40 -1.14
CA LYS A 138 -28.57 31.39 -1.25
C LYS A 138 -29.02 32.60 -2.08
N GLU A 139 -29.91 32.37 -3.04
CA GLU A 139 -30.89 33.35 -3.54
C GLU A 139 -32.21 32.54 -3.64
N GLY A 140 -33.36 33.00 -3.16
CA GLY A 140 -33.82 34.38 -3.03
C GLY A 140 -34.89 34.59 -4.09
#